data_AF-A0AAN4VW38-F1
#
_entry.id   AF-A0AAN4VW38-F1
#
_cell.length_a   1.000
_cell.length_b   1.000
_cell.length_c   1.000
_cell.angle_alpha   90.00
_cell.angle_beta   90.00
_cell.angle_gamma   90.00
#
_symmetry.space_group_name_H-M   'P 1'
#
loop_
_entity.id
_entity.type
_entity.pdbx_description
1 polymer ?
#
loop_
_entity_poly.entity_id
_entity_poly.type
_entity_poly.pdbx_seq_one_letter_code
_entity_poly.pdbx_strand_id
1 'polypeptide(L)'
;MIIGACHAPPELPSIPFIEFKKVEIKSGGETTDSLNIYLYFEDGDGDLGLAVWDTLPPFNPINYLFDASGNPITYANRRPEDPPFNSQTNNIYWQILSSGSGDNFRADTFRIELNPNHKNFFLRIYSKPAGTDQPYEEFDLLEEFGLSLDSRFPYLNTTDKNRPLQGELKYGLNTRGLNNTDLRFDSVKFEIWIQDRALNESNRVFTPPFTFKDITVD
;
A
#
# COMPACT_ATOMS: atom_id res chain seq x y z
N MET A 1 -14.26 53.41 -14.77
CA MET A 1 -14.08 52.57 -13.58
C MET A 1 -13.86 51.14 -14.09
N ILE A 2 -12.61 50.69 -14.10
CA ILE A 2 -12.25 49.35 -14.59
C ILE A 2 -12.46 48.40 -13.42
N ILE A 3 -13.43 47.51 -13.55
CA ILE A 3 -13.77 46.52 -12.53
C ILE A 3 -12.76 45.38 -12.71
N GLY A 4 -11.70 45.38 -11.91
CA GLY A 4 -10.78 44.25 -11.83
C GLY A 4 -11.49 43.08 -11.19
N ALA A 5 -11.91 42.11 -11.99
CA ALA A 5 -12.27 40.79 -11.50
C ALA A 5 -10.98 40.15 -10.96
N CYS A 6 -10.78 40.20 -9.65
CA CYS A 6 -9.87 39.28 -8.99
C CYS A 6 -10.45 37.88 -9.24
N HIS A 7 -9.86 37.13 -10.18
CA HIS A 7 -10.28 35.76 -10.43
C HIS A 7 -10.19 35.01 -9.10
N ALA A 8 -11.31 34.42 -8.66
CA ALA A 8 -11.27 33.52 -7.52
C ALA A 8 -10.19 32.45 -7.81
N PRO A 9 -9.33 32.13 -6.82
CA PRO A 9 -8.38 31.05 -7.00
C PRO A 9 -9.16 29.79 -7.42
N PRO A 10 -8.66 29.02 -8.41
CA PRO A 10 -9.35 27.83 -8.85
C PRO A 10 -9.58 26.90 -7.66
N GLU A 11 -10.81 26.41 -7.51
CA GLU A 11 -11.14 25.43 -6.49
C GLU A 11 -10.41 24.11 -6.82
N LEU A 12 -9.76 23.52 -5.82
CA LEU A 12 -9.09 22.23 -5.98
C LEU A 12 -10.14 21.13 -6.20
N PRO A 13 -9.91 20.15 -7.09
CA PRO A 13 -10.81 19.01 -7.28
C PRO A 13 -10.89 18.15 -6.01
N SER A 14 -12.05 17.51 -5.76
CA SER A 14 -12.20 16.53 -4.67
C SER A 14 -11.44 15.22 -4.93
N ILE A 15 -11.11 14.93 -6.19
CA ILE A 15 -10.25 13.78 -6.50
C ILE A 15 -8.81 14.18 -6.18
N PRO A 16 -8.07 13.40 -5.38
CA PRO A 16 -6.73 13.76 -5.00
C PRO A 16 -5.78 13.80 -6.21
N PHE A 17 -4.81 14.71 -6.17
CA PHE A 17 -3.74 14.79 -7.14
C PHE A 17 -2.39 14.66 -6.43
N ILE A 18 -1.44 13.98 -7.06
CA ILE A 18 -0.07 13.84 -6.54
C ILE A 18 0.99 14.12 -7.60
N GLU A 19 2.13 14.63 -7.14
CA GLU A 19 3.34 14.82 -7.93
C GLU A 19 4.54 14.20 -7.21
N PHE A 20 5.34 13.39 -7.91
CA PHE A 20 6.59 12.87 -7.36
C PHE A 20 7.61 14.01 -7.17
N LYS A 21 8.19 14.12 -5.97
CA LYS A 21 9.23 15.13 -5.67
C LYS A 21 10.62 14.53 -5.67
N LYS A 22 10.87 13.53 -4.82
CA LYS A 22 12.19 12.89 -4.71
C LYS A 22 12.13 11.54 -4.01
N VAL A 23 13.18 10.76 -4.23
CA VAL A 23 13.53 9.57 -3.45
C VAL A 23 14.88 9.81 -2.78
N GLU A 24 14.98 9.49 -1.50
CA GLU A 24 16.21 9.59 -0.71
C GLU A 24 16.48 8.24 -0.03
N ILE A 25 17.65 7.68 -0.30
CA ILE A 25 18.17 6.53 0.44
C ILE A 25 19.07 7.08 1.56
N LYS A 26 18.80 6.69 2.80
CA LYS A 26 19.64 7.04 3.95
C LYS A 26 20.24 5.76 4.51
N SER A 27 21.57 5.69 4.53
CA SER A 27 22.28 4.60 5.21
C SER A 27 22.02 4.67 6.71
N GLY A 28 21.73 3.53 7.31
CA GLY A 28 21.53 3.39 8.75
C GLY A 28 22.83 3.25 9.55
N GLY A 29 24.00 3.27 8.91
CA GLY A 29 25.26 2.88 9.57
C GLY A 29 25.18 1.41 10.01
N GLU A 30 25.30 1.13 11.31
CA GLU A 30 25.06 -0.22 11.87
C GLU A 30 23.57 -0.61 11.93
N THR A 31 22.66 0.29 11.56
CA THR A 31 21.20 0.02 11.50
C THR A 31 20.72 -0.13 10.07
N THR A 32 19.47 -0.57 9.89
CA THR A 32 18.92 -0.75 8.54
C THR A 32 18.71 0.58 7.84
N ASP A 33 19.09 0.61 6.56
CA ASP A 33 18.84 1.72 5.67
C ASP A 33 17.35 2.04 5.51
N SER A 34 17.08 3.30 5.20
CA SER A 34 15.71 3.78 4.95
C SER A 34 15.61 4.38 3.56
N LEU A 35 14.57 3.97 2.83
CA LEU A 35 14.17 4.62 1.59
C LEU A 35 13.03 5.56 1.90
N ASN A 36 13.19 6.85 1.59
CA ASN A 36 12.21 7.89 1.84
C ASN A 36 11.72 8.44 0.50
N ILE A 37 10.42 8.39 0.26
CA ILE A 37 9.77 8.95 -0.92
C ILE A 37 9.00 10.21 -0.49
N TYR A 38 9.13 11.26 -1.27
CA TYR A 38 8.47 12.53 -1.05
C TYR A 38 7.54 12.82 -2.23
N LEU A 39 6.28 13.10 -1.92
CA LEU A 39 5.23 13.44 -2.87
C LEU A 39 4.64 14.80 -2.49
N TYR A 40 4.30 15.62 -3.47
CA TYR A 40 3.36 16.70 -3.27
C TYR A 40 1.95 16.17 -3.49
N PHE A 41 0.97 16.70 -2.76
CA PHE A 41 -0.44 16.34 -2.91
C PHE A 41 -1.35 17.57 -2.91
N GLU A 42 -2.51 17.42 -3.55
CA GLU A 42 -3.65 18.34 -3.53
C GLU A 42 -4.94 17.55 -3.35
N ASP A 43 -5.88 18.07 -2.57
CA ASP A 43 -7.20 17.49 -2.33
C ASP A 43 -8.20 18.62 -1.97
N GLY A 44 -9.33 18.69 -2.66
CA GLY A 44 -10.27 19.80 -2.59
C GLY A 44 -11.23 19.77 -1.41
N ASP A 45 -11.59 18.60 -0.90
CA ASP A 45 -12.56 18.49 0.19
C ASP A 45 -11.91 18.13 1.55
N GLY A 46 -10.64 17.75 1.53
CA GLY A 46 -9.83 17.52 2.72
C GLY A 46 -10.13 16.18 3.38
N ASP A 47 -10.62 15.21 2.62
CA ASP A 47 -10.95 13.88 3.12
C ASP A 47 -9.79 12.87 3.01
N LEU A 48 -8.59 13.31 2.65
CA LEU A 48 -7.37 12.51 2.71
C LEU A 48 -7.05 11.93 4.10
N GLY A 49 -6.61 10.67 4.10
CA GLY A 49 -6.10 9.97 5.27
C GLY A 49 -7.09 9.00 5.91
N LEU A 50 -6.57 7.99 6.59
CA LEU A 50 -7.33 7.00 7.35
C LEU A 50 -6.73 6.88 8.75
N ALA A 51 -7.58 6.91 9.77
CA ALA A 51 -7.15 6.63 11.13
C ALA A 51 -6.82 5.15 11.31
N VAL A 52 -6.04 4.83 12.34
CA VAL A 52 -5.67 3.44 12.67
C VAL A 52 -6.90 2.59 13.00
N TRP A 53 -7.96 3.23 13.54
CA TRP A 53 -9.22 2.59 13.90
C TRP A 53 -10.26 2.57 12.77
N ASP A 54 -9.96 3.10 11.59
CA ASP A 54 -10.85 2.99 10.42
C ASP A 54 -10.75 1.59 9.82
N THR A 55 -11.32 0.61 10.53
CA THR A 55 -11.25 -0.82 10.23
C THR A 55 -12.63 -1.47 10.11
N LEU A 56 -13.69 -0.66 10.15
CA LEU A 56 -15.03 -1.07 9.76
C LEU A 56 -15.21 -0.93 8.25
N PRO A 57 -16.15 -1.66 7.62
CA PRO A 57 -16.47 -1.48 6.21
C PRO A 57 -16.75 0.00 5.88
N PRO A 58 -16.21 0.54 4.77
CA PRO A 58 -15.50 -0.17 3.69
C PRO A 58 -13.98 -0.38 3.90
N PHE A 59 -13.43 -0.05 5.07
CA PHE A 59 -11.98 -0.05 5.34
C PHE A 59 -11.49 -1.24 6.19
N ASN A 60 -12.32 -2.27 6.38
CA ASN A 60 -11.94 -3.50 7.08
C ASN A 60 -10.73 -4.17 6.43
N PRO A 61 -9.84 -4.83 7.18
CA PRO A 61 -8.59 -5.36 6.63
C PRO A 61 -8.78 -6.51 5.64
N ILE A 62 -9.75 -7.38 5.91
CA ILE A 62 -9.99 -8.61 5.16
C ILE A 62 -11.49 -8.83 4.96
N ASN A 63 -11.84 -9.49 3.87
CA ASN A 63 -13.17 -9.98 3.58
C ASN A 63 -13.17 -11.51 3.69
N TYR A 64 -14.13 -12.08 4.42
CA TYR A 64 -14.33 -13.52 4.46
C TYR A 64 -15.07 -13.98 3.19
N LEU A 65 -14.60 -15.08 2.60
CA LEU A 65 -15.25 -15.64 1.41
C LEU A 65 -16.24 -16.74 1.78
N PHE A 66 -17.37 -16.73 1.07
CA PHE A 66 -18.48 -17.66 1.26
C PHE A 66 -18.76 -18.39 -0.06
N ASP A 67 -19.22 -19.63 0.04
CA ASP A 67 -19.68 -20.39 -1.11
C ASP A 67 -21.02 -19.83 -1.66
N ALA A 68 -21.48 -20.38 -2.78
CA ALA A 68 -22.75 -19.97 -3.40
C ALA A 68 -23.99 -20.22 -2.51
N SER A 69 -23.86 -21.03 -1.46
CA SER A 69 -24.93 -21.31 -0.49
C SER A 69 -24.84 -20.42 0.76
N GLY A 70 -23.85 -19.53 0.83
CA GLY A 70 -23.63 -18.63 1.97
C GLY A 70 -22.88 -19.26 3.15
N ASN A 71 -22.27 -20.45 2.98
CA ASN A 71 -21.42 -21.02 4.03
C ASN A 71 -19.98 -20.48 3.90
N PRO A 72 -19.26 -20.30 5.02
CA PRO A 72 -17.86 -19.92 4.96
C PRO A 72 -17.02 -20.95 4.19
N ILE A 73 -16.14 -20.47 3.31
CA ILE A 73 -15.11 -21.32 2.73
C ILE A 73 -14.01 -21.50 3.78
N THR A 74 -13.76 -22.74 4.15
CA THR A 74 -12.74 -23.20 5.09
C THR A 74 -11.68 -24.00 4.35
N TYR A 75 -10.53 -24.23 4.98
CA TYR A 75 -9.50 -25.08 4.38
C TYR A 75 -9.97 -26.51 4.13
N ALA A 76 -10.92 -27.02 4.93
CA ALA A 76 -11.46 -28.37 4.81
C ALA A 76 -12.44 -28.54 3.63
N ASN A 77 -13.19 -27.49 3.27
CA ASN A 77 -14.16 -27.52 2.17
C ASN A 77 -13.70 -26.75 0.92
N ARG A 78 -12.41 -26.35 0.86
CA ARG A 78 -11.83 -25.60 -0.25
C ARG A 78 -11.91 -26.35 -1.58
N ARG A 79 -11.96 -25.59 -2.65
CA ARG A 79 -11.93 -26.10 -4.03
C ARG A 79 -10.48 -26.38 -4.46
N PRO A 80 -10.25 -27.27 -5.44
CA PRO A 80 -8.90 -27.54 -5.96
C PRO A 80 -8.18 -26.31 -6.51
N GLU A 81 -8.93 -25.34 -7.04
CA GLU A 81 -8.39 -24.08 -7.56
C GLU A 81 -8.10 -23.02 -6.49
N ASP A 82 -8.58 -23.20 -5.25
CA ASP A 82 -8.32 -22.23 -4.19
C ASP A 82 -6.82 -22.26 -3.82
N PRO A 83 -6.15 -21.10 -3.72
CA PRO A 83 -4.75 -21.01 -3.33
C PRO A 83 -4.37 -21.88 -2.13
N PRO A 84 -3.22 -22.56 -2.18
CA PRO A 84 -2.79 -23.45 -1.12
C PRO A 84 -2.55 -22.67 0.18
N PHE A 85 -2.53 -23.40 1.30
CA PHE A 85 -1.96 -22.86 2.53
C PHE A 85 -0.44 -22.78 2.34
N ASN A 86 0.08 -21.57 2.21
CA ASN A 86 1.45 -21.28 1.81
C ASN A 86 2.15 -20.44 2.88
N SER A 87 3.06 -21.07 3.62
CA SER A 87 3.86 -20.40 4.65
C SER A 87 4.84 -19.37 4.08
N GLN A 88 5.29 -19.53 2.83
CA GLN A 88 6.21 -18.60 2.17
C GLN A 88 5.54 -17.24 1.92
N THR A 89 4.24 -17.23 1.66
CA THR A 89 3.44 -16.00 1.48
C THR A 89 2.66 -15.61 2.73
N ASN A 90 3.09 -16.07 3.92
CA ASN A 90 2.41 -15.81 5.19
C ASN A 90 0.92 -16.18 5.22
N ASN A 91 0.47 -17.10 4.37
CA ASN A 91 -0.93 -17.51 4.23
C ASN A 91 -1.88 -16.33 4.01
N ILE A 92 -1.51 -15.33 3.21
CA ILE A 92 -2.31 -14.11 2.94
C ILE A 92 -3.76 -14.37 2.46
N TYR A 93 -4.06 -15.59 2.01
CA TYR A 93 -5.40 -16.02 1.57
C TYR A 93 -6.21 -16.79 2.62
N TRP A 94 -5.64 -17.03 3.80
CA TRP A 94 -6.23 -17.89 4.83
C TRP A 94 -6.08 -17.27 6.23
N GLN A 95 -7.19 -17.02 6.91
CA GLN A 95 -7.22 -16.56 8.29
C GLN A 95 -7.49 -17.74 9.24
N ILE A 96 -6.59 -17.96 10.20
CA ILE A 96 -6.82 -18.92 11.28
C ILE A 96 -7.59 -18.20 12.39
N LEU A 97 -8.75 -18.75 12.76
CA LEU A 97 -9.52 -18.33 13.92
C LEU A 97 -9.48 -19.44 14.96
N SER A 98 -9.03 -19.11 16.16
CA SER A 98 -8.99 -20.04 17.28
C SER A 98 -9.98 -19.64 18.37
N SER A 99 -10.54 -20.64 19.03
CA SER A 99 -11.43 -20.49 20.18
C SER A 99 -11.10 -21.53 21.24
N GLY A 100 -11.41 -21.19 22.50
CA GLY A 100 -11.14 -22.05 23.65
C GLY A 100 -9.75 -21.86 24.25
N SER A 101 -9.48 -22.65 25.29
CA SER A 101 -8.23 -22.60 26.08
C SER A 101 -7.86 -24.01 26.56
N GLY A 102 -6.55 -24.27 26.71
CA GLY A 102 -6.03 -25.57 27.14
C GLY A 102 -6.41 -26.68 26.16
N ASP A 103 -6.84 -27.83 26.69
CA ASP A 103 -7.19 -29.01 25.89
C ASP A 103 -8.45 -28.84 25.02
N ASN A 104 -9.22 -27.76 25.21
CA ASN A 104 -10.41 -27.43 24.41
C ASN A 104 -10.12 -26.43 23.27
N PHE A 105 -8.85 -26.26 22.89
CA PHE A 105 -8.47 -25.41 21.77
C PHE A 105 -9.05 -25.94 20.46
N ARG A 106 -9.78 -25.08 19.75
CA ARG A 106 -10.30 -25.36 18.40
C ARG A 106 -9.82 -24.26 17.48
N ALA A 107 -9.28 -24.64 16.33
CA ALA A 107 -8.89 -23.70 15.29
C ALA A 107 -9.51 -24.12 13.96
N ASP A 108 -10.10 -23.15 13.27
CA ASP A 108 -10.58 -23.28 11.91
C ASP A 108 -9.86 -22.28 11.03
N THR A 109 -9.61 -22.68 9.78
CA THR A 109 -8.89 -21.86 8.79
C THR A 109 -9.88 -21.43 7.73
N PHE A 110 -10.15 -20.13 7.64
CA PHE A 110 -11.13 -19.52 6.76
C PHE A 110 -10.47 -18.84 5.58
N ARG A 111 -11.11 -18.95 4.41
CA ARG A 111 -10.69 -18.27 3.20
C ARG A 111 -10.98 -16.78 3.30
N ILE A 112 -10.01 -15.96 2.92
CA ILE A 112 -10.13 -14.51 2.93
C ILE A 112 -9.63 -13.89 1.62
N GLU A 113 -10.01 -12.63 1.44
CA GLU A 113 -9.43 -11.71 0.48
C GLU A 113 -8.98 -10.44 1.23
N LEU A 114 -7.82 -9.90 0.86
CA LEU A 114 -7.37 -8.62 1.39
C LEU A 114 -8.27 -7.51 0.84
N ASN A 115 -8.74 -6.61 1.69
CA ASN A 115 -9.56 -5.50 1.21
C ASN A 115 -8.68 -4.42 0.56
N PRO A 116 -8.85 -4.10 -0.73
CA PRO A 116 -8.03 -3.09 -1.41
C PRO A 116 -8.18 -1.70 -0.77
N ASN A 117 -9.33 -1.39 -0.19
CA ASN A 117 -9.60 -0.10 0.46
C ASN A 117 -9.03 -0.04 1.89
N HIS A 118 -8.42 -1.11 2.41
CA HIS A 118 -7.85 -1.07 3.75
C HIS A 118 -6.62 -0.16 3.83
N LYS A 119 -5.98 0.20 2.72
CA LYS A 119 -4.84 1.11 2.68
C LYS A 119 -5.26 2.38 1.92
N ASN A 120 -4.47 3.44 2.06
CA ASN A 120 -4.72 4.70 1.35
C ASN A 120 -3.46 5.28 0.69
N PHE A 121 -2.33 4.60 0.85
CA PHE A 121 -1.09 4.84 0.14
C PHE A 121 -0.66 3.54 -0.50
N PHE A 122 -0.52 3.54 -1.82
CA PHE A 122 -0.22 2.34 -2.58
C PHE A 122 1.11 2.48 -3.29
N LEU A 123 1.87 1.39 -3.29
CA LEU A 123 3.18 1.35 -3.92
C LEU A 123 3.40 -0.01 -4.56
N ARG A 124 3.70 0.00 -5.88
CA ARG A 124 4.09 -1.19 -6.64
C ARG A 124 5.52 -1.07 -7.10
N ILE A 125 6.25 -2.18 -7.02
CA ILE A 125 7.64 -2.26 -7.46
C ILE A 125 7.68 -2.80 -8.88
N TYR A 126 8.41 -2.09 -9.73
CA TYR A 126 8.72 -2.55 -11.07
C TYR A 126 10.22 -2.76 -11.15
N SER A 127 10.64 -3.88 -11.73
CA SER A 127 12.04 -4.23 -11.90
C SER A 127 12.33 -4.65 -13.34
N LYS A 128 13.61 -4.69 -13.70
CA LYS A 128 14.06 -5.36 -14.93
C LYS A 128 15.31 -6.20 -14.68
N PRO A 129 15.53 -7.29 -15.44
CA PRO A 129 16.74 -8.09 -15.32
C PRO A 129 18.01 -7.32 -15.66
N ALA A 130 19.11 -7.66 -14.99
CA ALA A 130 20.38 -6.97 -15.11
C ALA A 130 20.94 -6.98 -16.53
N GLY A 131 21.41 -5.82 -17.01
CA GLY A 131 22.04 -5.71 -18.33
C GLY A 131 21.11 -5.96 -19.52
N THR A 132 19.78 -5.87 -19.33
CA THR A 132 18.80 -6.03 -20.41
C THR A 132 18.13 -4.72 -20.81
N ASP A 133 17.75 -4.63 -22.09
CA ASP A 133 16.91 -3.57 -22.67
C ASP A 133 15.40 -3.88 -22.55
N GLN A 134 15.04 -4.90 -21.78
CA GLN A 134 13.65 -5.24 -21.52
C GLN A 134 12.95 -4.09 -20.76
N PRO A 135 11.64 -3.89 -20.99
CA PRO A 135 10.86 -2.95 -20.20
C PRO A 135 10.85 -3.36 -18.72
N TYR A 136 10.51 -2.40 -17.87
CA TYR A 136 10.22 -2.68 -16.47
C TYR A 136 8.90 -3.44 -16.35
N GLU A 137 8.92 -4.55 -15.61
CA GLU A 137 7.74 -5.35 -15.30
C GLU A 137 7.46 -5.28 -13.80
N GLU A 138 6.18 -5.39 -13.44
CA GLU A 138 5.77 -5.42 -12.04
C GLU A 138 6.33 -6.68 -11.37
N PHE A 139 6.89 -6.49 -10.19
CA PHE A 139 7.31 -7.58 -9.33
C PHE A 139 6.35 -7.66 -8.15
N ASP A 140 5.47 -8.66 -8.15
CA ASP A 140 4.42 -8.79 -7.14
C ASP A 140 4.99 -9.35 -5.83
N LEU A 141 5.40 -8.44 -4.94
CA LEU A 141 5.91 -8.79 -3.60
C LEU A 141 4.87 -9.54 -2.76
N LEU A 142 3.58 -9.33 -3.00
CA LEU A 142 2.52 -9.96 -2.24
C LEU A 142 2.41 -11.44 -2.63
N GLU A 143 2.43 -11.73 -3.92
CA GLU A 143 2.39 -13.12 -4.41
C GLU A 143 3.69 -13.88 -4.14
N GLU A 144 4.84 -13.21 -4.25
CA GLU A 144 6.15 -13.87 -4.07
C GLU A 144 6.50 -14.08 -2.60
N PHE A 145 6.17 -13.11 -1.73
CA PHE A 145 6.65 -13.10 -0.33
C PHE A 145 5.57 -12.81 0.71
N GLY A 146 4.31 -12.64 0.32
CA GLY A 146 3.27 -12.18 1.25
C GLY A 146 3.55 -10.79 1.81
N LEU A 147 4.33 -9.97 1.10
CA LEU A 147 4.76 -8.64 1.52
C LEU A 147 4.04 -7.57 0.71
N SER A 148 3.37 -6.63 1.38
CA SER A 148 2.82 -5.44 0.74
C SER A 148 3.61 -4.20 1.15
N LEU A 149 3.84 -3.31 0.19
CA LEU A 149 4.38 -1.96 0.42
C LEU A 149 3.29 -0.91 0.59
N ASP A 150 2.02 -1.32 0.60
CA ASP A 150 0.87 -0.44 0.83
C ASP A 150 0.79 -0.05 2.30
N SER A 151 0.42 1.20 2.56
CA SER A 151 0.44 1.77 3.89
C SER A 151 -0.77 2.67 4.17
N ARG A 152 -0.84 3.11 5.42
CA ARG A 152 -1.79 4.13 5.86
C ARG A 152 -1.05 5.40 6.23
N PHE A 153 -1.53 6.55 5.75
CA PHE A 153 -1.27 7.84 6.38
C PHE A 153 -2.51 8.34 7.13
N PRO A 154 -2.33 9.02 8.28
CA PRO A 154 -3.43 9.48 9.13
C PRO A 154 -4.21 10.60 8.45
N TYR A 155 -5.33 10.99 9.06
CA TYR A 155 -6.07 12.19 8.65
C TYR A 155 -5.14 13.40 8.55
N LEU A 156 -5.14 14.03 7.39
CA LEU A 156 -4.38 15.26 7.16
C LEU A 156 -5.20 16.48 7.58
N ASN A 157 -6.52 16.44 7.39
CA ASN A 157 -7.42 17.41 7.96
C ASN A 157 -7.74 17.05 9.42
N THR A 158 -7.24 17.85 10.35
CA THR A 158 -7.50 17.70 11.79
C THR A 158 -8.65 18.59 12.29
N THR A 159 -9.41 19.20 11.38
CA THR A 159 -10.55 20.06 11.70
C THR A 159 -11.85 19.40 11.30
N ASP A 160 -12.96 19.75 11.96
CA ASP A 160 -14.29 19.21 11.66
C ASP A 160 -14.92 19.78 10.36
N LYS A 161 -14.17 20.53 9.55
CA LYS A 161 -14.66 21.19 8.35
C LYS A 161 -13.91 20.71 7.12
N ASN A 162 -14.65 20.39 6.06
CA ASN A 162 -14.08 20.17 4.75
C ASN A 162 -13.35 21.43 4.28
N ARG A 163 -12.13 21.25 3.77
CA ARG A 163 -11.30 22.33 3.29
C ARG A 163 -10.26 21.76 2.32
N PRO A 164 -9.87 22.53 1.30
CA PRO A 164 -8.78 22.13 0.44
C PRO A 164 -7.48 21.93 1.24
N LEU A 165 -6.76 20.85 0.95
CA LEU A 165 -5.46 20.52 1.50
C LEU A 165 -4.43 20.43 0.36
N GLN A 166 -3.22 20.89 0.65
CA GLN A 166 -2.07 20.64 -0.19
C GLN A 166 -0.80 20.62 0.67
N GLY A 167 0.22 19.90 0.24
CA GLY A 167 1.47 19.82 1.00
C GLY A 167 2.37 18.69 0.53
N GLU A 168 3.30 18.28 1.40
CA GLU A 168 4.21 17.18 1.10
C GLU A 168 3.93 15.97 2.00
N LEU A 169 3.82 14.80 1.39
CA LEU A 169 3.81 13.50 2.08
C LEU A 169 5.21 12.89 2.02
N LYS A 170 5.67 12.37 3.15
CA LYS A 170 6.89 11.58 3.26
C LYS A 170 6.53 10.14 3.61
N TYR A 171 6.83 9.22 2.70
CA TYR A 171 6.70 7.78 2.91
C TYR A 171 8.06 7.16 3.19
N GLY A 172 8.21 6.54 4.37
CA GLY A 172 9.44 5.86 4.78
C GLY A 172 9.29 4.35 4.71
N LEU A 173 10.17 3.70 3.95
CA LEU A 173 10.30 2.26 3.84
C LEU A 173 11.53 1.78 4.60
N ASN A 174 11.34 0.78 5.47
CA ASN A 174 12.45 0.02 6.04
C ASN A 174 12.88 -1.03 5.02
N THR A 175 14.15 -1.00 4.61
CA THR A 175 14.64 -1.84 3.51
C THR A 175 15.04 -3.24 3.96
N ARG A 176 14.89 -3.60 5.25
CA ARG A 176 15.24 -4.93 5.79
C ARG A 176 14.53 -6.06 5.03
N GLY A 177 13.27 -5.86 4.66
CA GLY A 177 12.49 -6.83 3.88
C GLY A 177 12.81 -6.83 2.38
N LEU A 178 13.48 -5.78 1.88
CA LEU A 178 13.88 -5.64 0.48
C LEU A 178 15.31 -6.17 0.23
N ASN A 179 16.13 -6.27 1.30
CA ASN A 179 17.48 -6.83 1.27
C ASN A 179 17.49 -8.38 1.36
N ASN A 180 16.44 -9.05 0.90
CA ASN A 180 16.49 -10.51 0.79
C ASN A 180 17.44 -10.90 -0.36
N THR A 181 18.33 -11.88 -0.14
CA THR A 181 19.32 -12.34 -1.14
C THR A 181 18.69 -12.84 -2.45
N ASP A 182 17.38 -13.08 -2.44
CA ASP A 182 16.57 -13.52 -3.57
C ASP A 182 16.07 -12.35 -4.44
N LEU A 183 16.00 -11.14 -3.89
CA LEU A 183 15.59 -9.92 -4.61
C LEU A 183 16.78 -9.32 -5.36
N ARG A 184 17.24 -10.00 -6.42
CA ARG A 184 18.31 -9.49 -7.29
C ARG A 184 17.77 -8.54 -8.36
N PHE A 185 17.22 -7.41 -7.93
CA PHE A 185 16.86 -6.35 -8.87
C PHE A 185 18.09 -5.52 -9.25
N ASP A 186 18.33 -5.34 -10.54
CA ASP A 186 19.44 -4.47 -11.00
C ASP A 186 19.07 -3.00 -10.86
N SER A 187 17.86 -2.66 -11.31
CA SER A 187 17.25 -1.34 -11.15
C SER A 187 15.76 -1.51 -10.92
N VAL A 188 15.20 -0.64 -10.09
CA VAL A 188 13.77 -0.62 -9.78
C VAL A 188 13.22 0.79 -9.93
N LYS A 189 11.93 0.88 -10.18
CA LYS A 189 11.14 2.10 -10.02
C LYS A 189 9.86 1.75 -9.27
N PHE A 190 9.29 2.72 -8.58
CA PHE A 190 7.99 2.56 -7.94
C PHE A 190 6.91 3.27 -8.73
N GLU A 191 5.75 2.61 -8.86
CA GLU A 191 4.49 3.27 -9.16
C GLU A 191 3.77 3.57 -7.85
N ILE A 192 3.22 4.78 -7.72
CA ILE A 192 2.63 5.29 -6.49
C ILE A 192 1.31 5.98 -6.80
N TRP A 193 0.30 5.73 -5.96
CA TRP A 193 -0.96 6.48 -5.91
C TRP A 193 -1.51 6.52 -4.49
N ILE A 194 -2.45 7.41 -4.24
CA ILE A 194 -3.19 7.53 -2.97
C ILE A 194 -4.69 7.39 -3.22
N GLN A 195 -5.43 7.07 -2.15
CA GLN A 195 -6.89 7.04 -2.16
C GLN A 195 -7.42 7.87 -1.00
N ASP A 196 -8.51 8.58 -1.25
CA ASP A 196 -9.20 9.38 -0.25
C ASP A 196 -10.26 8.57 0.54
N ARG A 197 -11.03 9.22 1.43
CA ARG A 197 -12.06 8.51 2.21
C ARG A 197 -13.35 8.27 1.41
N ALA A 198 -13.60 9.04 0.36
CA ALA A 198 -14.66 8.80 -0.61
C ALA A 198 -14.32 7.70 -1.65
N LEU A 199 -13.14 7.07 -1.53
CA LEU A 199 -12.60 6.03 -2.41
C LEU A 199 -12.16 6.54 -3.80
N ASN A 200 -11.94 7.84 -3.97
CA ASN A 200 -11.33 8.35 -5.19
C ASN A 200 -9.81 8.10 -5.16
N GLU A 201 -9.28 7.57 -6.27
CA GLU A 201 -7.84 7.40 -6.46
C GLU A 201 -7.23 8.63 -7.13
N SER A 202 -5.99 8.93 -6.75
CA SER A 202 -5.20 9.94 -7.44
C SER A 202 -4.73 9.48 -8.81
N ASN A 203 -4.11 10.40 -9.55
CA ASN A 203 -3.21 10.01 -10.64
C ASN A 203 -2.08 9.10 -10.12
N ARG A 204 -1.49 8.32 -11.03
CA ARG A 204 -0.32 7.47 -10.76
C ARG A 204 0.95 8.24 -11.10
N VAL A 205 1.96 8.13 -10.26
CA VAL A 205 3.30 8.71 -10.50
C VAL A 205 4.37 7.63 -10.41
N PHE A 206 5.43 7.80 -11.19
CA PHE A 206 6.59 6.92 -11.16
C PHE A 206 7.79 7.64 -10.56
N THR A 207 8.59 6.92 -9.77
CA THR A 207 9.94 7.37 -9.45
C THR A 207 10.84 7.22 -10.68
N PRO A 208 11.92 8.01 -10.80
CA PRO A 208 13.06 7.63 -11.62
C PRO A 208 13.55 6.24 -11.22
N PRO A 209 14.16 5.47 -12.13
CA PRO A 209 14.87 4.26 -11.77
C PRO A 209 16.00 4.52 -10.77
N PHE A 210 16.17 3.64 -9.80
CA PHE A 210 17.30 3.63 -8.88
C PHE A 210 17.70 2.18 -8.56
N THR A 211 18.88 2.00 -7.98
CA THR A 211 19.38 0.67 -7.60
C THR A 211 19.46 0.55 -6.08
N PHE A 212 19.27 -0.66 -5.56
CA PHE A 212 19.50 -0.93 -4.14
C PHE A 212 20.99 -1.17 -3.81
N LYS A 213 21.90 -1.11 -4.79
CA LYS A 213 23.35 -1.32 -4.57
C LYS A 213 24.01 -0.21 -3.73
N ASP A 214 23.33 0.91 -3.51
CA ASP A 214 23.77 2.00 -2.63
C ASP A 214 23.23 1.84 -1.18
N ILE A 215 22.50 0.75 -0.90
CA ILE A 215 22.03 0.36 0.42
C ILE A 215 23.09 -0.54 1.06
N THR A 216 24.18 0.05 1.55
CA THR A 216 25.20 -0.68 2.30
C THR A 216 24.84 -0.71 3.78
N VAL A 217 24.52 -1.92 4.25
CA VAL A 217 24.72 -2.27 5.67
C VAL A 217 26.21 -2.56 5.80
N ASP A 218 26.94 -1.69 6.51
CA ASP A 218 28.31 -2.00 6.94
C ASP A 218 28.31 -3.10 8.02
#